data_AF-A0A060CGP8-F1
#
_entry.id   AF-A0A060CGP8-F1
#
_cell.length_a   1.000
_cell.length_b   1.000
_cell.length_c   1.000
_cell.angle_alpha   90.00
_cell.angle_beta   90.00
_cell.angle_gamma   90.00
#
_symmetry.space_group_name_H-M   'P 1'
#
loop_
_entity.id
_entity.type
_entity.pdbx_description
1 polymer ?
#
loop_
_entity_poly.entity_id
_entity_poly.type
_entity_poly.pdbx_seq_one_letter_code
_entity_poly.pdbx_strand_id
1 'polypeptide(L)'
;RAEGLAIADHQRARVGAHKRFAIDDMFMVTALQVQAFRVSGDAAYLDLAAMTMVEYLDALQQDDGLFVHHPDFRHRWARGNGWVAAGMTELLRELPPDHVHHAAIRDGYARMMRALREHQIDAGDGAGLWRQVLDSDDPRNWPETSGSAMFTYALATGVRNG
;
A
#
# COMPACT_ATOMS: atom_id res chain seq x y z
N ARG A 1 -8.01 15.41 -19.38
CA ARG A 1 -8.21 15.92 -18.00
C ARG A 1 -9.63 15.65 -17.50
N ALA A 2 -10.68 16.12 -18.19
CA ALA A 2 -12.07 15.92 -17.76
C ALA A 2 -12.49 14.44 -17.66
N GLU A 3 -12.10 13.61 -18.63
CA GLU A 3 -12.43 12.18 -18.63
C GLU A 3 -11.83 11.42 -17.43
N GLY A 4 -10.56 11.67 -17.09
CA GLY A 4 -9.91 11.03 -15.95
C GLY A 4 -10.54 11.40 -14.60
N LEU A 5 -10.95 12.67 -14.43
CA LEU A 5 -11.68 13.10 -13.24
C LEU A 5 -13.06 12.43 -13.15
N ALA A 6 -13.77 12.28 -14.27
CA ALA A 6 -15.04 11.56 -14.28
C ALA A 6 -14.91 10.09 -13.85
N ILE A 7 -13.79 9.43 -14.18
CA ILE A 7 -13.50 8.06 -13.70
C ILE A 7 -13.26 8.06 -12.18
N ALA A 8 -12.48 9.02 -11.66
CA ALA A 8 -12.23 9.14 -10.22
C ALA A 8 -13.52 9.43 -9.44
N ASP A 9 -14.36 10.33 -9.94
CA ASP A 9 -15.68 10.63 -9.40
C ASP A 9 -16.61 9.41 -9.40
N HIS A 10 -16.59 8.65 -10.50
CA HIS A 10 -17.37 7.42 -10.60
C HIS A 10 -16.95 6.39 -9.54
N GLN A 11 -15.64 6.17 -9.38
CA GLN A 11 -15.10 5.27 -8.36
C GLN A 11 -15.45 5.77 -6.96
N ARG A 12 -15.32 7.09 -6.69
CA ARG A 12 -15.66 7.71 -5.40
C ARG A 12 -17.12 7.50 -5.03
N ALA A 13 -18.04 7.75 -5.96
CA ALA A 13 -19.47 7.57 -5.73
C ALA A 13 -19.89 6.11 -5.49
N ARG A 14 -19.04 5.14 -5.86
CA ARG A 14 -19.32 3.69 -5.79
C ARG A 14 -18.28 2.90 -5.02
N VAL A 15 -17.46 3.57 -4.21
CA VAL A 15 -16.29 2.96 -3.56
C VAL A 15 -16.68 1.69 -2.78
N GLY A 16 -17.85 1.68 -2.13
CA GLY A 16 -18.36 0.51 -1.41
C GLY A 16 -18.48 -0.75 -2.28
N ALA A 17 -18.87 -0.62 -3.54
CA ALA A 17 -18.94 -1.74 -4.48
C ALA A 17 -17.56 -2.19 -5.01
N HIS A 18 -16.54 -1.34 -4.84
CA HIS A 18 -15.16 -1.63 -5.25
C HIS A 18 -14.29 -2.15 -4.09
N LYS A 19 -14.75 -2.01 -2.84
CA LYS A 19 -14.03 -2.51 -1.66
C LYS A 19 -14.21 -4.02 -1.53
N ARG A 20 -13.23 -4.79 -2.03
CA ARG A 20 -13.25 -6.26 -1.94
C ARG A 20 -12.49 -6.79 -0.74
N PHE A 21 -11.80 -5.91 -0.01
CA PHE A 21 -10.87 -6.30 1.06
C PHE A 21 -9.75 -7.23 0.58
N ALA A 22 -9.37 -7.10 -0.69
CA ALA A 22 -8.11 -7.61 -1.22
C ALA A 22 -7.04 -6.52 -1.12
N ILE A 23 -5.83 -6.85 -0.67
CA ILE A 23 -4.78 -5.85 -0.41
C ILE A 23 -4.39 -5.00 -1.62
N ASP A 24 -4.61 -5.50 -2.84
CA ASP A 24 -4.41 -4.75 -4.08
C ASP A 24 -5.26 -3.47 -4.13
N ASP A 25 -6.46 -3.45 -3.53
CA ASP A 25 -7.36 -2.29 -3.50
C ASP A 25 -6.72 -1.08 -2.79
N MET A 26 -5.78 -1.32 -1.88
CA MET A 26 -5.03 -0.26 -1.17
C MET A 26 -4.15 0.58 -2.12
N PHE A 27 -3.86 0.09 -3.33
CA PHE A 27 -3.28 0.88 -4.42
C PHE A 27 -4.35 1.28 -5.45
N MET A 28 -5.19 0.34 -5.90
CA MET A 28 -6.09 0.57 -7.04
C MET A 28 -7.14 1.66 -6.76
N VAL A 29 -7.62 1.77 -5.52
CA VAL A 29 -8.54 2.84 -5.12
C VAL A 29 -7.76 4.12 -4.88
N THR A 30 -6.75 4.08 -4.01
CA THR A 30 -6.08 5.31 -3.55
C THR A 30 -5.30 6.01 -4.64
N ALA A 31 -4.60 5.28 -5.52
CA ALA A 31 -3.77 5.88 -6.56
C ALA A 31 -4.60 6.72 -7.53
N LEU A 32 -5.78 6.24 -7.95
CA LEU A 32 -6.65 7.01 -8.84
C LEU A 32 -7.09 8.33 -8.19
N GLN A 33 -7.47 8.28 -6.92
CA GLN A 33 -7.93 9.44 -6.17
C GLN A 33 -6.79 10.43 -5.91
N VAL A 34 -5.58 9.96 -5.59
CA VAL A 34 -4.38 10.79 -5.45
C VAL A 34 -4.05 11.54 -6.76
N GLN A 35 -4.14 10.86 -7.91
CA GLN A 35 -3.95 11.53 -9.21
C GLN A 35 -5.05 12.56 -9.49
N ALA A 36 -6.30 12.27 -9.12
CA ALA A 36 -7.40 13.21 -9.25
C ALA A 36 -7.18 14.47 -8.39
N PHE A 37 -6.70 14.30 -7.15
CA PHE A 37 -6.29 15.42 -6.29
C PHE A 37 -5.19 16.26 -6.92
N ARG A 38 -4.08 15.66 -7.35
CA ARG A 38 -2.95 16.39 -7.97
C ARG A 38 -3.38 17.27 -9.14
N VAL A 39 -4.38 16.80 -9.89
CA VAL A 39 -4.90 17.51 -11.05
C VAL A 39 -5.96 18.54 -10.68
N SER A 40 -6.78 18.34 -9.65
CA SER A 40 -7.94 19.19 -9.35
C SER A 40 -7.72 20.16 -8.18
N GLY A 41 -6.89 19.80 -7.21
CA GLY A 41 -6.79 20.44 -5.90
C GLY A 41 -7.96 20.14 -4.96
N ASP A 42 -8.92 19.28 -5.34
CA ASP A 42 -10.09 18.95 -4.52
C ASP A 42 -9.72 17.94 -3.42
N ALA A 43 -9.68 18.41 -2.17
CA ALA A 43 -9.33 17.61 -1.00
C ALA A 43 -10.25 16.39 -0.79
N ALA A 44 -11.48 16.42 -1.28
CA ALA A 44 -12.41 15.31 -1.13
C ALA A 44 -11.93 14.01 -1.83
N TYR A 45 -10.96 14.08 -2.74
CA TYR A 45 -10.29 12.89 -3.27
C TYR A 45 -9.33 12.26 -2.25
N LEU A 46 -8.57 13.08 -1.50
CA LEU A 46 -7.68 12.60 -0.45
C LEU A 46 -8.47 12.07 0.74
N ASP A 47 -9.58 12.72 1.11
CA ASP A 47 -10.45 12.28 2.20
C ASP A 47 -10.95 10.85 1.96
N LEU A 48 -11.43 10.56 0.74
CA LEU A 48 -11.85 9.20 0.36
C LEU A 48 -10.68 8.22 0.42
N ALA A 49 -9.54 8.58 -0.19
CA ALA A 49 -8.37 7.71 -0.25
C ALA A 49 -7.88 7.34 1.16
N ALA A 50 -7.83 8.33 2.07
CA ALA A 50 -7.37 8.16 3.43
C ALA A 50 -8.35 7.36 4.29
N MET A 51 -9.65 7.65 4.21
CA MET A 51 -10.68 6.86 4.88
C MET A 51 -10.62 5.39 4.43
N THR A 52 -10.55 5.14 3.12
CA THR A 52 -10.47 3.79 2.57
C THR A 52 -9.18 3.08 2.99
N MET A 53 -8.04 3.79 3.00
CA MET A 53 -6.77 3.23 3.47
C MET A 53 -6.86 2.76 4.93
N VAL A 54 -7.46 3.56 5.82
CA VAL A 54 -7.62 3.20 7.23
C VAL A 54 -8.52 1.98 7.42
N GLU A 55 -9.64 1.88 6.69
CA GLU A 55 -10.50 0.69 6.74
C GLU A 55 -9.73 -0.60 6.38
N TYR A 56 -8.80 -0.52 5.42
CA TYR A 56 -7.99 -1.66 5.01
C TYR A 56 -6.81 -1.93 5.97
N LEU A 57 -6.24 -0.89 6.58
CA LEU A 57 -5.26 -1.04 7.65
C LEU A 57 -5.87 -1.85 8.81
N ASP A 58 -7.07 -1.48 9.25
CA ASP A 58 -7.79 -2.16 10.32
C ASP A 58 -8.14 -3.61 9.98
N ALA A 59 -8.50 -3.88 8.72
CA ALA A 59 -8.91 -5.21 8.28
C ALA A 59 -7.74 -6.16 7.98
N LEU A 60 -6.63 -5.66 7.43
CA LEU A 60 -5.62 -6.49 6.75
C LEU A 60 -4.21 -6.37 7.33
N GLN A 61 -3.85 -5.29 8.02
CA GLN A 61 -2.54 -5.21 8.67
C GLN A 61 -2.51 -6.10 9.90
N GLN A 62 -1.48 -6.92 10.04
CA GLN A 62 -1.32 -7.81 11.19
C GLN A 62 -0.31 -7.24 12.19
N ASP A 63 -0.15 -7.90 13.34
CA ASP A 63 0.69 -7.40 14.45
C ASP A 63 2.16 -7.19 14.05
N ASP A 64 2.70 -8.08 13.20
CA ASP A 64 4.03 -8.00 12.62
C ASP A 64 4.21 -6.83 11.63
N GLY A 65 3.14 -6.13 11.26
CA GLY A 65 3.18 -4.99 10.34
C GLY A 65 3.04 -5.36 8.86
N LEU A 66 3.09 -6.65 8.51
CA LEU A 66 2.78 -7.13 7.17
C LEU A 66 1.26 -7.23 6.95
N PHE A 67 0.85 -7.46 5.71
CA PHE A 67 -0.55 -7.58 5.31
C PHE A 67 -0.88 -8.98 4.79
N VAL A 68 -2.07 -9.45 5.12
CA VAL A 68 -2.65 -10.67 4.54
C VAL A 68 -3.39 -10.33 3.25
N HIS A 69 -3.29 -11.17 2.21
CA HIS A 69 -3.91 -10.88 0.91
C HIS A 69 -5.43 -10.60 0.99
N HIS A 70 -6.14 -11.39 1.79
CA HIS A 70 -7.56 -11.25 2.04
C HIS A 70 -7.87 -11.85 3.43
N PRO A 71 -8.97 -11.48 4.11
CA PRO A 71 -9.35 -12.08 5.39
C PRO A 71 -9.44 -13.62 5.34
N ASP A 72 -9.91 -14.15 4.21
CA ASP A 72 -10.03 -15.61 3.98
C ASP A 72 -8.75 -16.25 3.43
N PHE A 73 -7.83 -15.47 2.85
CA PHE A 73 -6.59 -15.97 2.22
C PHE A 73 -5.39 -15.26 2.84
N ARG A 74 -4.94 -15.80 3.98
CA ARG A 74 -4.04 -15.10 4.89
C ARG A 74 -2.54 -15.18 4.57
N HIS A 75 -2.19 -15.26 3.29
CA HIS A 75 -0.79 -15.36 2.86
C HIS A 75 -0.15 -13.97 2.77
N ARG A 76 1.11 -13.85 3.20
CA ARG A 76 1.91 -12.61 3.10
C ARG A 76 2.52 -12.48 1.73
N TRP A 77 1.66 -12.31 0.74
CA TRP A 77 2.07 -12.25 -0.65
C TRP A 77 2.85 -10.97 -0.95
N ALA A 78 4.05 -11.11 -1.52
CA ALA A 78 4.98 -10.01 -1.73
C ALA A 78 4.43 -8.91 -2.64
N ARG A 79 3.95 -9.25 -3.85
CA ARG A 79 3.40 -8.23 -4.76
C ARG A 79 2.17 -7.55 -4.17
N GLY A 80 1.29 -8.27 -3.49
CA GLY A 80 0.15 -7.67 -2.82
C GLY A 80 0.56 -6.71 -1.70
N ASN A 81 1.52 -7.09 -0.86
CA ASN A 81 2.13 -6.17 0.11
C ASN A 81 2.79 -4.98 -0.60
N GLY A 82 3.39 -5.20 -1.78
CA GLY A 82 3.97 -4.15 -2.61
C GLY A 82 2.95 -3.09 -3.04
N TRP A 83 1.73 -3.49 -3.38
CA TRP A 83 0.63 -2.55 -3.63
C TRP A 83 0.32 -1.70 -2.40
N VAL A 84 0.29 -2.30 -1.21
CA VAL A 84 0.07 -1.58 0.04
C VAL A 84 1.18 -0.56 0.28
N ALA A 85 2.45 -0.96 0.15
CA ALA A 85 3.60 -0.09 0.30
C ALA A 85 3.56 1.10 -0.67
N ALA A 86 3.33 0.84 -1.96
CA ALA A 86 3.24 1.87 -2.98
C ALA A 86 2.03 2.80 -2.78
N GLY A 87 0.88 2.24 -2.40
CA GLY A 87 -0.36 3.00 -2.17
C GLY A 87 -0.25 3.95 -0.99
N MET A 88 0.26 3.47 0.15
CA MET A 88 0.54 4.33 1.31
C MET A 88 1.57 5.40 0.97
N THR A 89 2.62 5.04 0.21
CA THR A 89 3.66 6.00 -0.22
C THR A 89 3.08 7.12 -1.07
N GLU A 90 2.28 6.79 -2.09
CA GLU A 90 1.64 7.80 -2.95
C GLU A 90 0.70 8.70 -2.18
N LEU A 91 -0.10 8.12 -1.26
CA LEU A 91 -1.05 8.88 -0.46
C LEU A 91 -0.34 9.82 0.52
N LEU A 92 0.63 9.34 1.28
CA LEU A 92 1.35 10.15 2.29
C LEU A 92 2.13 11.32 1.68
N ARG A 93 2.47 11.27 0.39
CA ARG A 93 3.11 12.40 -0.31
C ARG A 93 2.19 13.59 -0.53
N GLU A 94 0.88 13.36 -0.55
CA GLU A 94 -0.12 14.40 -0.80
C GLU A 94 -1.00 14.68 0.44
N LEU A 95 -1.11 13.72 1.35
CA LEU A 95 -1.99 13.82 2.51
C LEU A 95 -1.43 14.83 3.54
N PRO A 96 -2.19 15.87 3.92
CA PRO A 96 -1.71 16.86 4.88
C PRO A 96 -1.39 16.24 6.26
N PRO A 97 -0.31 16.67 6.95
CA PRO A 97 0.06 16.13 8.25
C PRO A 97 -1.00 16.29 9.36
N ASP A 98 -1.88 17.28 9.23
CA ASP A 98 -2.99 17.57 10.15
C ASP A 98 -4.30 16.86 9.77
N HIS A 99 -4.32 16.11 8.67
CA HIS A 99 -5.48 15.31 8.27
C HIS A 99 -5.75 14.20 9.30
N VAL A 100 -7.02 13.99 9.65
CA VAL A 100 -7.45 13.08 10.75
C VAL A 100 -6.91 11.65 10.62
N HIS A 101 -6.73 11.15 9.39
CA HIS A 101 -6.20 9.81 9.11
C HIS A 101 -4.69 9.74 8.86
N HIS A 102 -3.99 10.88 8.79
CA HIS A 102 -2.57 10.91 8.44
C HIS A 102 -1.71 10.09 9.42
N ALA A 103 -1.92 10.29 10.73
CA ALA A 103 -1.15 9.58 11.76
C ALA A 103 -1.30 8.05 11.65
N ALA A 104 -2.54 7.55 11.48
CA ALA A 104 -2.80 6.13 11.36
C ALA A 104 -2.11 5.52 10.11
N ILE A 105 -2.17 6.20 8.97
CA ILE A 105 -1.55 5.73 7.73
C ILE A 105 -0.03 5.76 7.82
N ARG A 106 0.55 6.82 8.39
CA ARG A 106 1.99 6.93 8.62
C ARG A 106 2.48 5.81 9.54
N ASP A 107 1.76 5.53 10.63
CA ASP A 107 2.15 4.50 11.58
C ASP A 107 2.04 3.10 10.98
N GLY A 108 0.98 2.84 10.20
CA GLY A 108 0.83 1.62 9.41
C GLY A 108 1.98 1.43 8.40
N TYR A 109 2.34 2.48 7.68
CA TYR A 109 3.49 2.50 6.78
C TYR A 109 4.79 2.19 7.52
N ALA A 110 5.07 2.88 8.63
CA ALA A 110 6.31 2.69 9.38
C ALA A 110 6.45 1.27 9.96
N ARG A 111 5.33 0.67 10.43
CA ARG A 111 5.30 -0.74 10.85
C ARG A 111 5.64 -1.66 9.70
N MET A 112 5.04 -1.45 8.54
CA MET A 112 5.31 -2.25 7.35
C MET A 112 6.78 -2.14 6.92
N MET A 113 7.36 -0.94 6.88
CA MET A 113 8.74 -0.75 6.43
C MET A 113 9.75 -1.47 7.35
N ARG A 114 9.49 -1.50 8.67
CA ARG A 114 10.29 -2.29 9.62
C ARG A 114 10.18 -3.78 9.34
N ALA A 115 8.96 -4.29 9.18
CA ALA A 115 8.73 -5.69 8.87
C ALA A 115 9.41 -6.10 7.55
N LEU A 116 9.28 -5.29 6.50
CA LEU A 116 9.97 -5.55 5.23
C LEU A 116 11.49 -5.62 5.44
N ARG A 117 12.10 -4.74 6.23
CA ARG A 117 13.55 -4.83 6.48
C ARG A 117 13.94 -6.16 7.15
N GLU A 118 13.12 -6.68 8.05
CA GLU A 118 13.34 -7.97 8.74
C GLU A 118 13.22 -9.17 7.78
N HIS A 119 12.38 -9.07 6.76
CA HIS A 119 12.14 -10.13 5.77
C HIS A 119 12.97 -10.02 4.48
N GLN A 120 13.92 -9.08 4.41
CA GLN A 120 14.80 -8.93 3.25
C GLN A 120 15.86 -10.04 3.22
N ILE A 121 16.11 -10.62 2.05
CA ILE A 121 17.15 -11.64 1.88
C ILE A 121 18.53 -10.96 2.06
N ASP A 122 19.28 -11.34 3.10
CA ASP A 122 20.55 -10.68 3.42
C ASP A 122 21.73 -11.11 2.54
N ALA A 123 21.76 -12.36 2.06
CA ALA A 123 22.90 -12.91 1.35
C ALA A 123 22.52 -13.99 0.31
N GLY A 124 23.44 -14.24 -0.63
CA GLY A 124 23.29 -15.24 -1.68
C GLY A 124 22.49 -14.77 -2.90
N ASP A 125 22.01 -15.71 -3.69
CA ASP A 125 21.20 -15.43 -4.87
C ASP A 125 19.86 -14.82 -4.46
N GLY A 126 19.59 -13.59 -4.94
CA GLY A 126 18.43 -12.80 -4.55
C GLY A 126 18.65 -11.92 -3.31
N ALA A 127 19.89 -11.76 -2.83
CA ALA A 127 20.20 -10.77 -1.80
C ALA A 127 19.66 -9.38 -2.15
N GLY A 128 19.06 -8.70 -1.18
CA GLY A 128 18.37 -7.42 -1.35
C GLY A 128 16.92 -7.53 -1.84
N LEU A 129 16.47 -8.70 -2.29
CA LEU A 129 15.07 -8.95 -2.66
C LEU A 129 14.27 -9.51 -1.48
N TRP A 130 12.97 -9.64 -1.71
CA TRP A 130 12.00 -10.32 -0.85
C TRP A 130 11.46 -11.55 -1.54
N ARG A 131 11.09 -12.57 -0.76
CA ARG A 131 10.49 -13.80 -1.29
C ARG A 131 9.01 -13.60 -1.66
N GLN A 132 8.49 -14.40 -2.58
CA GLN A 132 7.07 -14.37 -3.03
C GLN A 132 6.07 -14.45 -1.86
N VAL A 133 6.35 -15.29 -0.86
CA VAL A 133 5.62 -15.31 0.41
C VAL A 133 6.60 -14.86 1.49
N LEU A 134 6.35 -13.71 2.11
CA LEU A 134 7.33 -12.99 2.93
C LEU A 134 7.73 -13.77 4.19
N ASP A 135 6.79 -14.50 4.77
CA ASP A 135 6.91 -15.22 6.05
C ASP A 135 7.04 -16.73 5.89
N SER A 136 7.43 -17.21 4.70
CA SER A 136 7.53 -18.65 4.42
C SER A 136 8.96 -19.13 4.17
N ASP A 137 9.31 -20.19 4.89
CA ASP A 137 10.56 -20.94 4.77
C ASP A 137 10.47 -22.13 3.79
N ASP A 138 9.37 -22.26 3.04
CA ASP A 138 9.24 -23.32 2.03
C ASP A 138 10.42 -23.24 1.02
N PRO A 139 11.17 -24.33 0.80
CA PRO A 139 12.32 -24.32 -0.10
C PRO A 139 11.96 -24.03 -1.56
N ARG A 140 10.68 -24.13 -1.93
CA ARG A 140 10.15 -23.76 -3.26
C ARG A 140 9.86 -22.27 -3.38
N ASN A 141 9.89 -21.51 -2.28
CA ASN A 141 9.71 -20.06 -2.29
C ASN A 141 10.91 -19.40 -2.96
N TRP A 142 10.70 -18.29 -3.66
CA TRP A 142 11.73 -17.68 -4.51
C TRP A 142 11.82 -16.17 -4.31
N PRO A 143 13.00 -15.55 -4.54
CA PRO A 143 13.14 -14.09 -4.60
C PRO A 143 12.26 -13.52 -5.72
N GLU A 144 11.34 -12.62 -5.37
CA GLU A 144 10.29 -12.12 -6.26
C GLU A 144 10.50 -10.64 -6.59
N THR A 145 10.58 -10.33 -7.88
CA THR A 145 11.05 -9.03 -8.36
C THR A 145 10.03 -7.89 -8.21
N SER A 146 8.74 -8.13 -8.46
CA SER A 146 7.75 -7.05 -8.55
C SER A 146 7.40 -6.45 -7.19
N GLY A 147 7.16 -7.28 -6.17
CA GLY A 147 7.02 -6.86 -4.77
C GLY A 147 8.27 -6.14 -4.30
N SER A 148 9.45 -6.73 -4.55
CA SER A 148 10.73 -6.11 -4.18
C SER A 148 10.94 -4.72 -4.78
N ALA A 149 10.55 -4.51 -6.03
CA ALA A 149 10.64 -3.19 -6.67
C ALA A 149 9.72 -2.16 -6.00
N MET A 150 8.50 -2.55 -5.61
CA MET A 150 7.56 -1.68 -4.91
C MET A 150 7.98 -1.40 -3.46
N PHE A 151 8.55 -2.37 -2.76
CA PHE A 151 9.15 -2.16 -1.45
C PHE A 151 10.32 -1.19 -1.53
N THR A 152 11.19 -1.38 -2.52
CA THR A 152 12.33 -0.47 -2.78
C THR A 152 11.83 0.95 -3.07
N TYR A 153 10.79 1.10 -3.91
CA TYR A 153 10.16 2.38 -4.18
C TYR A 153 9.66 3.06 -2.91
N ALA A 154 8.90 2.32 -2.09
CA ALA A 154 8.33 2.81 -0.86
C ALA A 154 9.43 3.22 0.13
N LEU A 155 10.39 2.34 0.43
CA LEU A 155 11.50 2.60 1.35
C LEU A 155 12.34 3.80 0.91
N ALA A 156 12.76 3.84 -0.36
CA ALA A 156 13.58 4.92 -0.88
C ALA A 156 12.84 6.26 -0.87
N THR A 157 11.53 6.25 -1.14
CA THR A 157 10.71 7.45 -1.07
C THR A 157 10.49 7.91 0.36
N GLY A 158 10.25 7.00 1.31
CA GLY A 158 10.14 7.33 2.74
C GLY A 158 11.39 8.02 3.26
N VAL A 159 12.57 7.42 3.05
CA VAL A 159 13.86 8.01 3.46
C VAL A 159 14.06 9.44 2.91
N ARG A 160 13.57 9.72 1.69
CA ARG A 160 13.68 11.05 1.09
C ARG A 160 12.73 12.10 1.66
N ASN A 161 11.63 11.69 2.30
CA ASN A 161 10.58 12.60 2.78
C ASN A 161 10.47 12.68 4.32
N GLY A 162 11.24 11.87 5.05
CA GLY A 162 11.23 11.82 6.52
C GLY A 162 10.18 10.88 7.08
#